data_AF-A0A366F5J3-F1
#
_entry.id   AF-A0A366F5J3-F1
#
_cell.length_a   1.000
_cell.length_b   1.000
_cell.length_c   1.000
_cell.angle_alpha   90.00
_cell.angle_beta   90.00
_cell.angle_gamma   90.00
#
_symmetry.space_group_name_H-M   'P 1'
#
loop_
_entity.id
_entity.type
_entity.pdbx_description
1 polymer ?
#
loop_
_entity_poly.entity_id
_entity_poly.type
_entity_poly.pdbx_seq_one_letter_code
_entity_poly.pdbx_strand_id
1 'polypeptide(L)'
;MIRIGVDVGGTNTDAVVMDGAKVLAGVKAATTADVMSGVVAALRAVLAEAKLDPSAIAVVMIGTTHFTNAVVQRRDLAQTAAIRLGLPATASLPPMVDWPDRPADTGP
;
A
#
# COMPACT_ATOMS: atom_id res chain seq x y z
N MET A 1 -9.84 21.47 9.05
CA MET A 1 -8.75 20.54 9.44
C MET A 1 -8.08 20.10 8.16
N ILE A 2 -6.76 20.31 8.05
CA ILE A 2 -6.00 20.00 6.85
C ILE A 2 -5.57 18.53 6.86
N ARG A 3 -5.85 17.84 5.77
CA ARG A 3 -5.53 16.43 5.55
C ARG A 3 -4.92 16.22 4.18
N ILE A 4 -4.13 15.16 4.05
CA ILE A 4 -3.54 14.75 2.76
C ILE A 4 -4.03 13.34 2.42
N GLY A 5 -4.48 13.15 1.19
CA GLY A 5 -4.66 11.83 0.59
C GLY A 5 -3.54 11.54 -0.41
N VAL A 6 -2.97 10.35 -0.35
CA VAL A 6 -1.98 9.84 -1.31
C VAL A 6 -2.51 8.54 -1.91
N ASP A 7 -2.52 8.45 -3.24
CA ASP A 7 -2.84 7.22 -3.98
C ASP A 7 -1.63 6.80 -4.81
N VAL A 8 -1.09 5.62 -4.51
CA VAL A 8 0.07 5.05 -5.20
C VAL A 8 -0.39 3.92 -6.13
N GLY A 9 -0.43 4.24 -7.43
CA GLY A 9 -0.63 3.28 -8.51
C GLY A 9 0.68 2.70 -9.05
N GLY A 10 0.58 1.83 -10.06
CA GLY A 10 1.74 1.28 -10.75
C GLY A 10 2.48 2.27 -11.67
N THR A 11 1.80 3.33 -12.13
CA THR A 11 2.37 4.32 -13.05
C THR A 11 2.52 5.70 -12.42
N ASN A 12 1.56 6.09 -11.57
CA ASN A 12 1.56 7.40 -10.94
C ASN A 12 1.26 7.31 -9.45
N THR A 13 1.85 8.25 -8.71
CA THR A 13 1.50 8.61 -7.34
C THR A 13 0.80 9.96 -7.37
N ASP A 14 -0.41 10.00 -6.85
CA ASP A 14 -1.23 11.21 -6.71
C ASP A 14 -1.26 11.65 -5.25
N ALA A 15 -1.03 12.92 -4.97
CA ALA A 15 -1.17 13.48 -3.62
C ALA A 15 -2.04 14.74 -3.65
N VAL A 16 -3.01 14.81 -2.74
CA VAL A 16 -4.00 15.89 -2.68
C VAL A 16 -4.09 16.43 -1.25
N VAL A 17 -4.00 17.75 -1.11
CA VAL A 17 -4.23 18.44 0.16
C VAL A 17 -5.67 18.95 0.21
N MET A 18 -6.36 18.71 1.33
CA MET A 18 -7.73 19.16 1.54
C MET A 18 -7.91 19.86 2.89
N ASP A 19 -8.77 20.87 2.93
CA ASP A 19 -9.34 21.43 4.16
C ASP A 19 -10.86 21.23 4.17
N GLY A 20 -11.35 20.37 5.06
CA GLY A 20 -12.74 19.92 5.01
C GLY A 20 -13.04 19.24 3.68
N ALA A 21 -13.99 19.76 2.89
CA ALA A 21 -14.33 19.28 1.55
C ALA A 21 -13.61 20.04 0.42
N LYS A 22 -12.82 21.07 0.74
CA LYS A 22 -12.14 21.90 -0.24
C LYS A 22 -10.78 21.29 -0.59
N VAL A 23 -10.52 21.12 -1.89
CA VAL A 23 -9.17 20.79 -2.39
C VAL A 23 -8.32 22.07 -2.43
N LEU A 24 -7.14 22.02 -1.81
CA LEU A 24 -6.20 23.14 -1.76
C LEU A 24 -5.10 23.03 -2.83
N ALA A 25 -4.58 21.83 -3.07
CA ALA A 25 -3.57 21.54 -4.08
C ALA A 25 -3.60 20.04 -4.43
N GLY A 26 -3.05 19.69 -5.60
CA GLY A 26 -2.94 18.32 -6.04
C GLY A 26 -1.77 18.12 -7.00
N VAL A 27 -0.93 17.14 -6.72
CA VAL A 27 0.21 16.78 -7.56
C VAL A 27 0.06 15.37 -8.09
N LYS A 28 0.55 15.17 -9.31
CA LYS A 28 0.70 13.86 -9.94
C LYS A 28 2.16 13.67 -10.31
N ALA A 29 2.76 12.58 -9.84
CA ALA A 29 4.14 12.23 -10.13
C ALA A 29 4.20 10.80 -10.66
N ALA A 30 5.21 10.47 -11.48
CA ALA A 30 5.44 9.10 -11.89
C ALA A 30 5.80 8.24 -10.66
N THR A 31 5.25 7.02 -10.60
CA THR A 31 5.60 6.05 -9.55
C THR A 31 7.05 5.61 -9.75
N THR A 32 7.82 5.67 -8.67
CA THR A 32 9.21 5.22 -8.63
C THR A 32 9.31 3.77 -8.18
N ALA A 33 10.41 3.09 -8.52
CA ALA A 33 10.68 1.74 -8.05
C ALA A 33 10.77 1.68 -6.51
N ASP A 34 11.41 2.68 -5.90
CA ASP A 34 11.30 2.92 -4.47
C ASP A 34 10.03 3.76 -4.20
N VAL A 35 8.95 3.05 -3.87
CA VAL A 35 7.64 3.66 -3.60
C VAL A 35 7.70 4.65 -2.44
N MET A 36 8.49 4.37 -1.40
CA MET A 36 8.50 5.21 -0.19
C MET A 36 9.12 6.58 -0.47
N SER A 37 10.25 6.63 -1.19
CA SER A 37 10.80 7.92 -1.60
C SER A 37 9.89 8.67 -2.57
N GLY A 38 9.19 7.97 -3.46
CA GLY A 38 8.16 8.55 -4.34
C GLY A 38 7.01 9.21 -3.57
N VAL A 39 6.49 8.54 -2.54
CA VAL A 39 5.45 9.10 -1.64
C VAL A 39 5.96 10.34 -0.91
N VAL A 40 7.18 10.29 -0.37
CA VAL A 40 7.78 11.46 0.31
C VAL A 40 7.96 12.63 -0.66
N ALA A 41 8.36 12.37 -1.90
CA ALA A 41 8.48 13.40 -2.93
C ALA A 41 7.13 14.03 -3.28
N ALA A 42 6.08 13.22 -3.47
CA ALA A 42 4.73 13.71 -3.74
C ALA A 42 4.19 14.55 -2.57
N LEU A 43 4.42 14.13 -1.32
CA LEU A 43 4.06 14.90 -0.12
C LEU A 43 4.76 16.25 -0.07
N ARG A 44 6.06 16.31 -0.36
CA ARG A 44 6.81 17.57 -0.39
C ARG A 44 6.29 18.50 -1.50
N ALA A 45 6.02 17.95 -2.67
CA ALA A 45 5.52 18.72 -3.82
C ALA A 45 4.13 19.33 -3.52
N VAL A 46 3.19 18.55 -2.99
CA VAL A 46 1.83 19.05 -2.72
C VAL A 46 1.80 20.08 -1.59
N LEU A 47 2.67 19.95 -0.59
CA LEU A 47 2.82 20.96 0.47
C LEU A 47 3.41 22.27 -0.06
N ALA A 48 4.40 22.18 -0.95
CA ALA A 48 4.97 23.35 -1.60
C ALA A 48 3.95 24.08 -2.49
N GLU A 49 3.14 23.34 -3.24
CA GLU A 49 2.06 23.89 -4.08
C GLU A 49 0.96 24.55 -3.23
N ALA A 50 0.55 23.90 -2.14
CA ALA A 50 -0.42 24.45 -1.19
C ALA A 50 0.13 25.60 -0.33
N LYS A 51 1.47 25.81 -0.32
CA LYS A 51 2.19 26.76 0.54
C LYS A 51 1.90 26.52 2.03
N LEU A 52 1.90 25.26 2.44
CA LEU A 52 1.60 24.84 3.82
C LEU A 52 2.84 24.29 4.52
N ASP A 53 2.93 24.58 5.83
CA ASP A 53 3.91 23.95 6.71
C ASP A 53 3.45 22.52 7.08
N PRO A 54 4.35 21.52 7.12
CA PRO A 54 3.98 20.15 7.52
C PRO A 54 3.29 20.05 8.88
N SER A 55 3.57 20.97 9.83
CA SER A 55 2.94 21.01 11.15
C SER A 55 1.45 21.35 11.11
N ALA A 56 0.95 21.90 9.99
CA ALA A 56 -0.47 22.20 9.80
C ALA A 56 -1.29 20.95 9.41
N ILE A 57 -0.64 19.84 9.07
CA ILE A 57 -1.29 18.62 8.59
C ILE A 57 -1.71 17.76 9.78
N ALA A 58 -3.01 17.51 9.91
CA ALA A 58 -3.55 16.67 10.99
C ALA A 58 -3.46 15.18 10.66
N VAL A 59 -3.66 14.81 9.38
CA VAL A 59 -3.77 13.42 8.94
C VAL A 59 -3.19 13.25 7.53
N VAL A 60 -2.48 12.14 7.32
CA VAL A 60 -2.09 11.64 6.00
C VAL A 60 -2.71 10.26 5.80
N MET A 61 -3.46 10.10 4.72
CA MET A 61 -4.06 8.83 4.29
C MET A 61 -3.28 8.33 3.07
N ILE A 62 -2.79 7.09 3.11
CA ILE A 62 -2.04 6.48 2.01
C ILE A 62 -2.78 5.24 1.53
N GLY A 63 -3.31 5.30 0.32
CA GLY A 63 -3.78 4.15 -0.45
C GLY A 63 -2.68 3.69 -1.41
N THR A 64 -2.47 2.38 -1.52
CA THR A 64 -1.53 1.83 -2.50
C THR A 64 -2.03 0.52 -3.06
N THR A 65 -1.76 0.31 -4.34
CA THR A 65 -1.96 -0.97 -5.03
C THR A 65 -0.73 -1.88 -5.01
N HIS A 66 0.37 -1.43 -4.40
CA HIS A 66 1.64 -2.17 -4.40
C HIS A 66 1.51 -3.54 -3.73
N PHE A 67 0.77 -3.63 -2.61
CA PHE A 67 0.54 -4.90 -1.93
C PHE A 67 -0.24 -5.89 -2.80
N THR A 68 -1.37 -5.46 -3.38
CA THR A 68 -2.18 -6.33 -4.24
C THR A 68 -1.39 -6.78 -5.47
N ASN A 69 -0.57 -5.88 -6.05
CA ASN A 69 0.31 -6.21 -7.16
C ASN A 69 1.38 -7.23 -6.76
N ALA A 70 2.01 -7.10 -5.60
CA ALA A 70 2.98 -8.07 -5.10
C ALA A 70 2.37 -9.48 -4.95
N VAL A 71 1.13 -9.57 -4.46
CA VAL A 71 0.40 -10.83 -4.34
C VAL A 71 0.05 -11.42 -5.71
N VAL A 72 -0.56 -10.62 -6.60
CA VAL A 72 -0.98 -11.09 -7.94
C VAL A 72 0.22 -11.47 -8.82
N GLN A 73 1.28 -10.67 -8.78
CA GLN A 73 2.49 -10.90 -9.60
C GLN A 73 3.47 -11.89 -8.96
N ARG A 74 3.28 -12.23 -7.69
CA ARG A 74 4.13 -13.17 -6.93
C ARG A 74 5.60 -12.71 -6.87
N ARG A 75 5.79 -11.41 -6.68
CA ARG A 75 7.10 -10.75 -6.60
C ARG A 75 7.13 -9.82 -5.42
N ASP A 76 8.34 -9.56 -4.92
CA ASP A 76 8.59 -8.62 -3.82
C ASP A 76 7.83 -8.97 -2.52
N LEU A 77 7.50 -10.25 -2.34
CA LEU A 77 6.92 -10.79 -1.11
C LEU A 77 8.05 -11.19 -0.14
N ALA A 78 7.86 -10.89 1.15
CA ALA A 78 8.78 -11.34 2.18
C ALA A 78 8.78 -12.88 2.26
N GLN A 79 9.96 -13.48 2.34
CA GLN A 79 10.07 -14.91 2.57
C GLN A 79 9.43 -15.27 3.91
N THR A 80 8.37 -16.06 3.86
CA THR A 80 7.50 -16.36 5.00
C THR A 80 7.39 -17.85 5.18
N ALA A 81 7.47 -18.32 6.43
CA ALA A 81 7.21 -19.71 6.80
C ALA A 81 5.91 -19.81 7.59
N ALA A 82 5.18 -20.91 7.43
CA ALA A 82 3.99 -21.23 8.22
C ALA A 82 4.25 -22.50 9.04
N ILE A 83 3.97 -22.45 10.35
CA ILE A 83 4.07 -23.60 11.26
C ILE A 83 2.67 -23.91 11.78
N ARG A 84 2.24 -25.17 11.61
CA ARG A 84 0.95 -25.68 12.11
C ARG A 84 1.18 -26.88 13.02
N LEU A 85 0.60 -26.82 14.22
CA LEU A 85 0.52 -27.94 15.16
C LEU A 85 -0.82 -28.66 14.94
N GLY A 86 -0.80 -29.86 14.37
CA GLY A 86 -1.99 -30.51 13.79
C GLY A 86 -2.64 -31.64 14.59
N LEU A 87 -2.12 -31.97 15.77
CA LEU A 87 -2.60 -33.11 16.56
C LEU A 87 -3.22 -32.69 17.90
N PRO A 88 -4.18 -33.46 18.43
CA PRO A 88 -4.85 -34.61 17.79
C PRO A 88 -6.04 -34.20 16.89
N ALA A 89 -6.54 -32.97 17.04
CA ALA A 89 -7.83 -32.53 16.48
C ALA A 89 -7.90 -32.51 14.94
N THR A 90 -6.76 -32.46 14.24
CA THR A 90 -6.72 -32.46 12.77
C THR A 90 -5.97 -33.65 12.20
N ALA A 91 -5.95 -34.79 12.89
CA ALA A 91 -5.33 -36.02 12.39
C ALA A 91 -5.94 -36.52 11.06
N SER A 92 -7.21 -36.21 10.80
CA SER A 92 -7.92 -36.59 9.56
C SER A 92 -7.55 -35.74 8.34
N LEU A 93 -6.91 -34.58 8.53
CA LEU A 93 -6.50 -33.67 7.46
C LEU A 93 -5.04 -33.30 7.64
N PRO A 94 -4.13 -33.81 6.78
CA PRO A 94 -2.71 -33.52 6.91
C PRO A 94 -2.47 -32.00 6.82
N PRO A 95 -1.39 -31.48 7.45
CA PRO A 95 -0.97 -30.10 7.25
C PRO A 95 -0.89 -29.77 5.76
N MET A 96 -1.34 -28.57 5.40
CA MET A 96 -1.33 -28.08 4.01
C MET A 96 -2.25 -28.85 3.04
N VAL A 97 -3.26 -29.60 3.53
CA VAL A 97 -4.35 -30.07 2.66
C VAL A 97 -5.00 -28.88 1.94
N ASP A 98 -5.31 -29.05 0.65
CA ASP A 98 -5.80 -28.01 -0.26
C ASP A 98 -4.91 -26.76 -0.37
N TRP A 99 -3.69 -26.82 0.17
CA TRP A 99 -2.73 -25.75 -0.02
C TRP A 99 -2.19 -25.84 -1.45
N PRO A 100 -2.16 -24.72 -2.18
CA PRO A 100 -1.60 -24.72 -3.51
C PRO A 100 -0.10 -24.98 -3.47
N ASP A 101 0.46 -25.65 -4.48
CA ASP A 101 1.91 -25.87 -4.61
C ASP A 101 2.71 -24.55 -4.50
N ARG A 102 2.08 -23.41 -4.84
CA ARG A 102 2.55 -22.07 -4.46
C ARG A 102 1.43 -21.24 -3.82
N PRO A 103 1.69 -20.47 -2.74
CA PRO A 103 0.68 -19.71 -1.98
C PRO A 103 -0.29 -18.78 -2.74
N ALA A 104 -0.07 -18.53 -4.03
CA ALA A 104 -0.90 -17.70 -4.89
C ALA A 104 -1.63 -18.48 -6.01
N ASP A 105 -1.63 -19.82 -6.00
CA ASP A 105 -2.40 -20.63 -6.97
C ASP A 105 -3.86 -20.85 -6.53
N THR A 106 -4.30 -20.28 -5.40
CA THR A 106 -5.71 -20.25 -4.97
C THR A 106 -6.44 -19.08 -5.63
N GLY A 107 -6.64 -19.18 -6.95
CA GLY A 107 -7.70 -18.44 -7.64
C GLY A 107 -8.99 -19.27 -7.70
N PRO A 108 -10.16 -18.65 -7.96
CA PRO A 108 -11.34 -19.39 -8.42
C PRO A 108 -11.09 -20.11 -9.75
#